data_AF-A0A511QJM2-F1
#
_entry.id   AF-A0A511QJM2-F1
#
_cell.length_a   1.000
_cell.length_b   1.000
_cell.length_c   1.000
_cell.angle_alpha   90.00
_cell.angle_beta   90.00
_cell.angle_gamma   90.00
#
_symmetry.space_group_name_H-M   'P 1'
#
loop_
_entity.id
_entity.type
_entity.pdbx_description
1 polymer ?
#
loop_
_entity_poly.entity_id
_entity_poly.type
_entity_poly.pdbx_seq_one_letter_code
_entity_poly.pdbx_strand_id
1 'polypeptide(L)'
;MGTIKELSKFSPLSTLIIQMSKRLEEKESASEIYRDLYPLLESALERGCTFESEEIQSIVSILERLPAWGAKRRNFKNRYLRNESTLRSLPRDPSYFNGQGMWH
;
A
#
# COMPACT_ATOMS: atom_id res chain seq x y z
N MET A 1 -30.56 11.76 -8.90
CA MET A 1 -29.29 11.04 -9.15
C MET A 1 -28.43 11.17 -7.91
N GLY A 2 -28.51 10.18 -7.00
CA GLY A 2 -27.77 10.18 -5.73
C GLY A 2 -26.43 9.47 -5.89
N THR A 3 -25.37 10.13 -5.44
CA THR A 3 -23.96 9.78 -5.55
C THR A 3 -23.61 8.46 -4.85
N ILE A 4 -23.33 7.42 -5.63
CA ILE A 4 -22.84 6.10 -5.16
C ILE A 4 -21.43 6.18 -4.52
N LYS A 5 -20.75 7.34 -4.62
CA LYS A 5 -19.40 7.59 -4.05
C LYS A 5 -19.31 7.65 -2.52
N GLU A 6 -20.43 7.58 -1.80
CA GLU A 6 -20.43 7.64 -0.33
C GLU A 6 -20.57 6.26 0.35
N LEU A 7 -20.90 5.20 -0.40
CA LEU A 7 -21.19 3.88 0.18
C LEU A 7 -19.97 2.94 0.25
N SER A 8 -18.87 3.22 -0.46
CA SER A 8 -17.63 2.41 -0.39
C SER A 8 -16.81 2.65 0.88
N LYS A 9 -17.11 3.72 1.64
CA LYS A 9 -16.35 4.12 2.84
C LYS A 9 -16.53 3.22 4.07
N PHE A 10 -17.51 2.31 4.09
CA PHE A 10 -17.85 1.49 5.27
C PHE A 10 -17.31 0.03 5.22
N SER A 11 -16.26 -0.24 4.45
CA SER A 11 -15.57 -1.54 4.56
C SER A 11 -14.67 -1.60 5.80
N PRO A 12 -14.62 -2.70 6.58
CA PRO A 12 -13.63 -2.87 7.65
C PRO A 12 -12.18 -2.60 7.20
N LEU A 13 -11.89 -2.87 5.91
CA LEU A 13 -10.59 -2.62 5.30
C LEU A 13 -10.27 -1.13 5.14
N SER A 14 -11.27 -0.27 4.90
CA SER A 14 -11.04 1.18 4.82
C SER A 14 -10.58 1.75 6.16
N THR A 15 -11.15 1.26 7.26
CA THR A 15 -10.77 1.66 8.61
C THR A 15 -9.33 1.23 8.95
N LEU A 16 -8.95 0.01 8.55
CA LEU A 16 -7.58 -0.49 8.71
C LEU A 16 -6.56 0.32 7.89
N ILE A 17 -6.89 0.65 6.64
CA ILE A 17 -6.07 1.51 5.76
C ILE A 17 -5.88 2.91 6.37
N ILE A 18 -6.93 3.51 6.94
CA ILE A 18 -6.85 4.80 7.64
C ILE A 18 -5.93 4.70 8.86
N GLN A 19 -6.06 3.63 9.65
CA GLN A 19 -5.19 3.39 10.82
C GLN A 19 -3.72 3.26 10.41
N MET A 20 -3.41 2.52 9.34
CA MET A 20 -2.04 2.40 8.80
C MET A 20 -1.48 3.74 8.32
N SER A 21 -2.32 4.55 7.67
CA SER A 21 -1.93 5.90 7.24
C SER A 21 -1.53 6.77 8.44
N LYS A 22 -2.25 6.65 9.56
CA LYS A 22 -1.95 7.38 10.80
C LYS A 22 -0.65 6.90 11.46
N ARG A 23 -0.41 5.58 11.51
CA ARG A 23 0.83 4.99 12.05
C ARG A 23 2.07 5.49 11.31
N LEU A 24 1.96 5.70 10.00
CA LEU A 24 3.03 6.29 9.20
C LEU A 24 3.37 7.73 9.61
N GLU A 25 2.36 8.50 10.01
CA GLU A 25 2.54 9.87 10.52
C GLU A 25 3.15 9.88 11.93
N GLU A 26 2.86 8.85 12.71
CA GLU A 26 3.44 8.60 14.04
C GLU A 26 4.87 8.03 13.98
N LYS A 27 5.46 7.91 12.77
CA LYS A 27 6.81 7.39 12.50
C LYS A 27 7.03 5.95 12.97
N GLU A 28 5.98 5.13 12.95
CA GLU A 28 6.10 3.70 13.15
C GLU A 28 6.98 3.07 12.03
N SER A 29 7.60 1.92 12.30
CA SER A 29 8.55 1.30 11.38
C SER A 29 7.89 1.00 10.03
N ALA A 30 8.47 1.49 8.93
CA ALA A 30 7.98 1.22 7.58
C ALA A 30 7.89 -0.29 7.29
N SER A 31 8.75 -1.10 7.93
CA SER A 31 8.72 -2.56 7.83
C SER A 31 7.50 -3.18 8.51
N GLU A 32 7.06 -2.63 9.63
CA GLU A 32 5.88 -3.10 10.37
C GLU A 32 4.61 -2.76 9.61
N ILE A 33 4.48 -1.51 9.15
CA ILE A 33 3.34 -1.09 8.34
C ILE A 33 3.28 -1.92 7.05
N TYR A 34 4.42 -2.19 6.40
CA TYR A 34 4.47 -3.05 5.22
C TYR A 34 3.99 -4.48 5.52
N ARG A 35 4.45 -5.07 6.62
CA ARG A 35 4.10 -6.44 7.03
C ARG A 35 2.60 -6.58 7.27
N ASP A 36 1.97 -5.57 7.82
CA ASP A 36 0.52 -5.59 8.08
C ASP A 36 -0.29 -5.27 6.82
N LEU A 37 0.22 -4.42 5.93
CA LEU A 37 -0.47 -3.99 4.71
C LEU A 37 -0.41 -5.04 3.59
N TYR A 38 0.67 -5.82 3.52
CA TYR A 38 0.88 -6.81 2.45
C TYR A 38 -0.22 -7.90 2.39
N PRO A 39 -0.66 -8.52 3.50
CA PRO A 39 -1.77 -9.48 3.47
C PRO A 39 -3.09 -8.86 2.99
N LEU A 40 -3.33 -7.57 3.28
CA LEU A 40 -4.52 -6.86 2.80
C LEU A 40 -4.47 -6.67 1.28
N LEU A 41 -3.30 -6.32 0.76
CA LEU A 41 -3.05 -6.24 -0.68
C LEU A 41 -3.27 -7.59 -1.36
N GLU A 42 -2.68 -8.65 -0.81
CA GLU A 42 -2.79 -10.01 -1.34
C GLU A 42 -4.27 -10.45 -1.39
N SER A 43 -5.00 -10.27 -0.29
CA SER A 43 -6.43 -10.58 -0.23
C SER A 43 -7.28 -9.75 -1.22
N ALA A 44 -6.95 -8.48 -1.44
CA ALA A 44 -7.64 -7.66 -2.45
C ALA A 44 -7.38 -8.16 -3.87
N LEU A 45 -6.13 -8.50 -4.19
CA LEU A 45 -5.77 -9.06 -5.49
C LEU A 45 -6.40 -10.45 -5.73
N GLU A 46 -6.46 -11.30 -4.70
CA GLU A 46 -7.11 -12.62 -4.76
C GLU A 46 -8.63 -12.52 -4.98
N ARG A 47 -9.28 -11.48 -4.45
CA ARG A 47 -10.69 -11.18 -4.73
C ARG A 47 -10.94 -10.67 -6.16
N GLY A 48 -9.89 -10.45 -6.95
CA GLY A 48 -9.97 -9.93 -8.31
C GLY A 48 -10.09 -8.41 -8.38
N CYS A 49 -9.72 -7.68 -7.32
CA CYS A 49 -9.66 -6.22 -7.38
C CYS A 49 -8.57 -5.79 -8.37
N THR A 50 -8.94 -4.93 -9.33
CA THR A 50 -8.01 -4.41 -10.33
C THR A 50 -7.13 -3.31 -9.72
N PHE A 51 -6.00 -3.03 -10.37
CA PHE A 51 -5.11 -1.94 -9.96
C PHE A 51 -5.83 -0.60 -9.78
N GLU A 52 -6.81 -0.28 -10.63
CA GLU A 52 -7.53 1.00 -10.61
C GLU A 52 -8.65 1.07 -9.55
N SER A 53 -8.94 -0.04 -8.86
CA SER A 53 -9.97 -0.06 -7.81
C SER A 53 -9.61 0.88 -6.66
N GLU A 54 -10.62 1.51 -6.06
CA GLU A 54 -10.44 2.43 -4.92
C GLU A 54 -9.67 1.77 -3.76
N GLU A 55 -9.92 0.47 -3.54
CA GLU A 55 -9.27 -0.33 -2.51
C GLU A 55 -7.77 -0.49 -2.78
N ILE A 56 -7.39 -0.94 -3.98
CA ILE A 56 -5.98 -1.10 -4.35
C ILE A 56 -5.27 0.26 -4.40
N GLN A 57 -5.91 1.30 -4.93
CA GLN A 57 -5.32 2.65 -4.98
C GLN A 57 -5.08 3.23 -3.59
N SER A 58 -5.93 2.93 -2.62
CA SER A 58 -5.74 3.33 -1.22
C SER A 58 -4.52 2.63 -0.60
N ILE A 59 -4.37 1.33 -0.83
CA ILE A 59 -3.21 0.54 -0.40
C ILE A 59 -1.92 1.07 -1.07
N VAL A 60 -1.96 1.28 -2.38
CA VAL A 60 -0.85 1.85 -3.17
C VAL A 60 -0.41 3.20 -2.63
N SER A 61 -1.36 4.06 -2.23
CA SER A 61 -1.06 5.38 -1.66
C SER A 61 -0.29 5.28 -0.34
N ILE A 62 -0.57 4.27 0.48
CA ILE A 62 0.19 4.02 1.72
C ILE A 62 1.57 3.46 1.38
N LEU A 63 1.63 2.43 0.51
CA LEU A 63 2.89 1.82 0.07
C LEU A 63 3.84 2.85 -0.54
N GLU A 64 3.35 3.81 -1.32
CA GLU A 64 4.16 4.89 -1.89
C GLU A 64 4.80 5.78 -0.82
N ARG A 65 4.18 5.92 0.35
CA ARG A 65 4.69 6.78 1.42
C ARG A 65 5.73 6.09 2.32
N LEU A 66 5.82 4.75 2.30
CA LEU A 66 6.76 3.99 3.14
C LEU A 66 8.24 4.26 2.86
N PRO A 67 8.72 4.29 1.59
CA PRO A 67 10.11 4.58 1.32
C PRO A 67 10.45 6.04 1.62
N ALA A 68 11.73 6.26 1.89
CA ALA A 68 12.24 7.59 2.10
C ALA A 68 12.02 8.52 0.90
N TRP A 69 11.79 9.79 1.22
CA TRP A 69 11.45 10.81 0.22
C TRP A 69 12.53 10.96 -0.85
N GLY A 70 12.14 11.45 -2.02
CA GLY A 70 13.04 11.64 -3.16
C GLY A 70 13.23 10.38 -4.01
N ALA A 71 14.50 10.07 -4.34
CA ALA A 71 14.82 9.04 -5.33
C ALA A 71 14.37 7.63 -4.92
N LYS A 72 14.42 7.30 -3.62
CA LYS A 72 14.00 5.98 -3.10
C LYS A 72 12.50 5.75 -3.33
N ARG A 73 11.66 6.70 -2.91
CA ARG A 73 10.21 6.68 -3.19
C ARG A 73 9.90 6.59 -4.68
N ARG A 74 10.54 7.43 -5.51
CA ARG A 74 10.31 7.40 -6.97
C ARG A 74 10.66 6.05 -7.58
N ASN A 75 11.80 5.48 -7.19
CA ASN A 75 12.25 4.18 -7.70
C ASN A 75 11.33 3.04 -7.25
N PHE A 76 10.88 3.07 -5.99
CA PHE A 76 9.92 2.10 -5.46
C PHE A 76 8.61 2.15 -6.24
N LYS A 77 8.04 3.34 -6.43
CA LYS A 77 6.81 3.54 -7.21
C LYS A 77 6.95 3.00 -8.62
N ASN A 78 8.02 3.36 -9.32
CA ASN A 78 8.25 2.92 -10.70
C ASN A 78 8.44 1.40 -10.82
N ARG A 79 9.02 0.77 -9.80
CA ARG A 79 9.34 -0.66 -9.80
C ARG A 79 8.14 -1.53 -9.42
N TYR A 80 7.35 -1.11 -8.44
CA TYR A 80 6.32 -1.96 -7.84
C TYR A 80 4.90 -1.41 -7.95
N LEU A 81 4.71 -0.09 -8.00
CA LEU A 81 3.39 0.53 -7.88
C LEU A 81 2.85 1.11 -9.19
N ARG A 82 3.22 0.51 -10.34
CA ARG A 82 2.88 1.04 -11.66
C ARG A 82 1.61 0.43 -12.25
N ASN A 83 1.45 -0.88 -12.07
CA ASN A 83 0.31 -1.65 -12.56
C ASN A 83 0.17 -2.94 -11.75
N GLU A 84 -0.83 -3.76 -12.08
CA GLU A 84 -1.10 -5.01 -11.37
C GLU A 84 0.07 -6.00 -11.41
N SER A 85 0.75 -6.13 -12.56
CA SER A 85 1.90 -7.04 -12.69
C SER A 85 3.05 -6.62 -11.80
N THR A 86 3.39 -5.32 -11.76
CA THR A 86 4.43 -4.82 -10.85
C THR A 86 4.00 -4.92 -9.39
N LEU A 87 2.71 -4.75 -9.10
CA LEU A 87 2.19 -4.81 -7.74
C LEU A 87 2.28 -6.24 -7.18
N ARG A 88 1.98 -7.25 -8.01
CA ARG A 88 2.16 -8.67 -7.69
C ARG A 88 3.63 -9.06 -7.53
N SER A 89 4.57 -8.26 -8.03
CA SER A 89 6.01 -8.50 -7.86
C SER A 89 6.56 -8.00 -6.51
N LEU A 90 5.72 -7.39 -5.66
CA LEU A 90 6.13 -6.95 -4.34
C LEU A 90 6.65 -8.14 -3.51
N PRO A 91 7.87 -8.05 -2.94
CA PRO A 91 8.40 -9.02 -1.99
C PRO A 91 7.47 -9.18 -0.79
N ARG A 92 7.17 -10.41 -0.40
CA ARG A 92 6.35 -10.69 0.79
C ARG A 92 7.01 -10.24 2.09
N ASP A 93 8.33 -10.38 2.20
CA ASP A 93 9.08 -10.00 3.38
C ASP A 93 9.62 -8.55 3.24
N PRO A 94 9.29 -7.62 4.16
CA PRO A 94 9.84 -6.27 4.17
C PRO A 94 11.37 -6.22 4.31
N SER A 95 12.01 -7.26 4.85
CA SER A 95 13.47 -7.33 5.01
C SER A 95 14.24 -7.25 3.69
N TYR A 96 13.61 -7.63 2.57
CA TYR A 96 14.16 -7.48 1.23
C TYR A 96 14.57 -6.03 0.92
N PHE A 97 13.84 -5.07 1.48
CA PHE A 97 14.09 -3.65 1.28
C PHE A 97 15.07 -3.05 2.29
N ASN A 98 15.27 -3.68 3.46
CA ASN A 98 16.28 -3.29 4.45
C ASN A 98 17.69 -3.36 3.84
N GLY A 99 17.99 -4.45 3.12
CA GLY A 99 19.28 -4.60 2.43
C GLY A 99 19.53 -3.57 1.32
N GLN A 100 18.48 -2.88 0.85
CA GLN A 100 18.55 -1.84 -0.18
C GLN A 100 18.53 -0.42 0.42
N GLY A 101 18.44 -0.30 1.74
CA GLY A 101 18.26 0.97 2.44
C GLY A 101 17.01 1.73 1.97
N MET A 102 15.98 1.02 1.51
CA MET A 102 14.81 1.63 0.88
C MET A 102 13.83 2.21 1.91
N TRP A 103 13.77 1.59 3.09
CA TRP A 103 13.03 2.07 4.24
C TRP A 103 13.75 3.19 5.00
N HIS A 104 12.97 3.92 5.79
CA HIS A 104 13.46 4.86 6.79
C HIS A 104 14.01 4.12 8.02
#